data_AF-A0A7K2WY55-F1
#
_entry.id   AF-A0A7K2WY55-F1
#
_cell.length_a   1.000
_cell.length_b   1.000
_cell.length_c   1.000
_cell.angle_alpha   90.00
_cell.angle_beta   90.00
_cell.angle_gamma   90.00
#
_symmetry.space_group_name_H-M   'P 1'
#
loop_
_entity.id
_entity.type
_entity.pdbx_description
1 polymer ?
#
loop_
_entity_poly.entity_id
_entity_poly.type
_entity_poly.pdbx_seq_one_letter_code
_entity_poly.pdbx_strand_id
1 'polypeptide(L)'
;DRLPPLVSAVGAAGHPVVWLSDPMHGNTVTGPGGLKTRLVTQVAQEVEEFHAAVTGEGGITGGLHLETTPDPVTECVATQDDLQELGTKYTSLCDPRLNPRQAVAIASAWRG
;
A
#
# COMPACT_ATOMS: atom_id res chain seq x y z
N ASP A 1 9.93 4.13 10.78
CA ASP A 1 11.37 4.48 10.99
C ASP A 1 11.88 5.61 10.11
N ARG A 2 11.77 5.51 8.77
CA ARG A 2 12.39 6.48 7.84
C ARG A 2 11.55 7.71 7.52
N LEU A 3 10.22 7.61 7.61
CA LEU A 3 9.31 8.70 7.31
C LEU A 3 9.28 9.82 8.38
N PRO A 4 9.28 9.52 9.70
CA PRO A 4 9.17 10.57 10.72
C PRO A 4 10.21 11.71 10.61
N PRO A 5 11.52 11.43 10.40
CA PRO A 5 12.51 12.49 10.22
C PRO A 5 12.22 13.42 9.02
N LEU A 6 11.59 12.91 7.96
CA LEU A 6 11.23 13.70 6.78
C LEU A 6 10.02 14.60 7.08
N VAL A 7 9.01 14.07 7.78
CA VAL A 7 7.82 14.84 8.19
C VAL A 7 8.23 16.00 9.09
N SER A 8 9.08 15.72 10.09
CA SER A 8 9.63 16.72 11.01
C SER A 8 10.39 17.82 10.27
N ALA A 9 11.26 17.44 9.31
CA ALA A 9 12.04 18.40 8.54
C ALA A 9 11.17 19.32 7.66
N VAL A 10 10.14 18.77 7.00
CA VAL A 10 9.21 19.56 6.19
C VAL A 10 8.36 20.49 7.06
N GLY A 11 7.91 20.02 8.23
CA GLY A 11 7.21 20.83 9.22
C GLY A 11 8.07 21.99 9.72
N ALA A 12 9.34 21.73 10.06
CA ALA A 12 10.29 22.75 10.48
C ALA A 12 10.59 23.79 9.38
N ALA A 13 10.52 23.38 8.11
CA ALA A 13 10.63 24.29 6.96
C ALA A 13 9.37 25.14 6.73
N GLY A 14 8.27 24.89 7.46
CA GLY A 14 7.04 25.67 7.37
C GLY A 14 6.19 25.40 6.13
N HIS A 15 6.38 24.26 5.46
CA HIS A 15 5.61 23.90 4.27
C HIS A 15 4.32 23.13 4.64
N PRO A 16 3.13 23.67 4.31
CA PRO A 16 1.85 23.01 4.63
C PRO A 16 1.51 21.94 3.59
N VAL A 17 2.28 20.85 3.58
CA VAL A 17 2.09 19.75 2.63
C VAL A 17 1.00 18.78 3.09
N VAL A 18 0.48 18.01 2.12
CA VAL A 18 -0.38 16.86 2.35
C VAL A 18 0.44 15.60 2.11
N TRP A 19 0.42 14.65 3.05
CA TRP A 19 1.12 13.38 2.91
C TRP A 19 0.14 12.31 2.42
N LEU A 20 0.51 11.58 1.37
CA LEU A 20 -0.22 10.39 0.91
C LEU A 20 0.63 9.15 1.12
N SER A 21 0.00 8.04 1.52
CA SER A 21 0.65 6.73 1.53
C SER A 21 0.53 6.09 0.16
N ASP A 22 1.65 5.61 -0.38
CA ASP A 22 1.68 4.67 -1.49
C ASP A 22 2.19 3.32 -0.96
N PRO A 23 1.30 2.48 -0.40
CA PRO A 23 1.68 1.21 0.19
C PRO A 23 1.91 0.12 -0.88
N MET A 24 1.97 0.48 -2.16
CA MET A 24 2.00 -0.47 -3.26
C MET A 24 3.44 -0.79 -3.67
N HIS A 25 4.19 0.24 -4.05
CA HIS A 25 5.47 0.06 -4.74
C HIS A 25 6.59 -0.42 -3.80
N GLY A 26 6.54 -0.05 -2.52
CA GLY A 26 7.47 -0.52 -1.50
C GLY A 26 7.32 -2.00 -1.13
N ASN A 27 6.15 -2.60 -1.37
CA ASN A 27 5.77 -3.95 -0.90
C ASN A 27 5.74 -5.02 -2.00
N THR A 28 6.39 -4.78 -3.14
CA THR A 28 6.39 -5.74 -4.24
C THR A 28 7.32 -6.91 -3.94
N VAL A 29 6.79 -8.13 -4.02
CA VAL A 29 7.52 -9.40 -3.82
C VAL A 29 7.40 -10.29 -5.05
N THR A 30 8.29 -11.29 -5.16
CA THR A 30 8.25 -12.29 -6.24
C THR A 30 7.59 -13.56 -5.73
N GLY A 31 6.50 -13.98 -6.38
CA GLY A 31 5.78 -15.22 -6.09
C GLY A 31 6.22 -16.39 -6.98
N PRO A 32 5.48 -17.51 -6.91
CA PRO A 32 5.73 -18.68 -7.74
C PRO A 32 5.78 -18.35 -9.24
N GLY A 33 6.68 -19.02 -9.97
CA GLY A 33 6.83 -18.80 -11.42
C GLY A 33 7.41 -17.43 -11.81
N GLY A 34 7.91 -16.64 -10.85
CA GLY A 34 8.51 -15.32 -11.10
C GLY A 34 7.49 -14.19 -11.25
N LEU A 35 6.20 -14.46 -11.00
CA LEU A 35 5.17 -13.42 -11.04
C LEU A 35 5.35 -12.45 -9.87
N LYS A 36 5.33 -11.15 -10.17
CA LYS A 36 5.29 -10.11 -9.13
C LYS A 36 3.94 -10.13 -8.43
N THR A 37 3.95 -10.01 -7.11
CA THR A 37 2.74 -9.89 -6.30
C THR A 37 2.98 -8.94 -5.12
N ARG A 38 1.92 -8.65 -4.37
CA ARG A 38 1.95 -7.91 -3.10
C ARG A 38 1.07 -8.65 -2.10
N LEU A 39 1.50 -8.66 -0.84
CA LEU A 39 0.72 -9.23 0.25
C LEU A 39 -0.22 -8.14 0.80
N VAL A 40 -1.53 -8.36 0.72
CA VAL A 40 -2.53 -7.37 1.16
C VAL A 40 -2.34 -7.01 2.64
N THR A 41 -1.90 -7.95 3.48
CA THR A 41 -1.58 -7.67 4.89
C THR A 41 -0.42 -6.70 5.06
N GLN A 42 0.64 -6.80 4.26
CA GLN A 42 1.78 -5.87 4.31
C GLN A 42 1.39 -4.49 3.78
N VAL A 43 0.61 -4.44 2.70
CA VAL A 43 0.04 -3.19 2.17
C VAL A 43 -0.81 -2.50 3.24
N ALA A 44 -1.65 -3.23 3.97
CA ALA A 44 -2.45 -2.68 5.06
C ALA A 44 -1.59 -2.20 6.23
N GLN A 45 -0.57 -2.97 6.60
CA GLN A 45 0.35 -2.61 7.68
C GLN A 45 1.08 -1.29 7.36
N GLU A 46 1.56 -1.08 6.14
CA GLU A 46 2.19 0.19 5.76
C GLU A 46 1.22 1.38 5.87
N VAL A 47 -0.07 1.19 5.56
CA VAL A 47 -1.07 2.26 5.75
C VAL A 47 -1.21 2.65 7.23
N GLU A 48 -1.25 1.68 8.13
CA GLU A 48 -1.33 1.92 9.58
C GLU A 48 -0.06 2.60 10.11
N GLU A 49 1.12 2.11 9.69
CA GLU A 49 2.42 2.65 10.09
C GLU A 49 2.65 4.06 9.53
N PHE A 50 2.23 4.32 8.28
CA PHE A 50 2.25 5.64 7.69
C PHE A 50 1.43 6.64 8.51
N HIS A 51 0.20 6.25 8.89
CA HIS A 51 -0.66 7.10 9.68
C HIS A 51 0.00 7.47 11.02
N ALA A 52 0.52 6.48 11.73
CA ALA A 52 1.23 6.69 13.00
C ALA A 52 2.49 7.56 12.84
N ALA A 53 3.27 7.34 11.78
CA ALA A 53 4.50 8.08 11.51
C ALA A 53 4.25 9.56 11.18
N VAL A 54 3.25 9.86 10.34
CA VAL A 54 2.95 11.24 9.95
C VAL A 54 2.30 12.01 11.08
N THR A 55 1.31 11.43 11.75
CA THR A 55 0.61 12.10 12.86
C THR A 55 1.49 12.26 14.09
N GLY A 56 2.39 11.30 14.37
CA GLY A 56 3.36 11.38 15.46
C GLY A 56 4.30 12.58 15.36
N GLU A 57 4.57 13.06 14.15
CA GLU A 57 5.40 14.25 13.88
C GLU A 57 4.56 15.51 13.60
N GLY A 58 3.25 15.46 13.83
CA GLY A 58 2.33 16.59 13.63
C GLY A 58 1.98 16.89 12.16
N GLY A 59 2.29 15.98 11.24
CA GLY A 59 1.92 16.09 9.83
C GLY A 59 0.44 15.76 9.57
N ILE A 60 -0.06 16.18 8.41
CA ILE A 60 -1.43 15.92 7.96
C ILE A 60 -1.45 14.71 7.02
N THR A 61 -2.17 13.67 7.41
CA THR A 61 -2.45 12.47 6.61
C THR A 61 -3.58 12.75 5.62
N GLY A 62 -3.26 12.75 4.32
CA GLY A 62 -4.18 13.17 3.26
C GLY A 62 -4.92 12.07 2.53
N GLY A 63 -4.47 10.82 2.64
CA GLY A 63 -5.09 9.68 1.99
C GLY A 63 -4.10 8.67 1.41
N LEU A 64 -4.59 7.93 0.40
CA LEU A 64 -3.93 6.77 -0.18
C LEU A 64 -3.74 6.93 -1.70
N HIS A 65 -2.62 6.40 -2.19
CA HIS A 65 -2.33 6.19 -3.61
C HIS A 65 -2.31 4.68 -3.85
N LEU A 66 -3.28 4.14 -4.60
CA LEU A 66 -3.43 2.70 -4.80
C LEU A 66 -3.47 2.34 -6.28
N GLU A 67 -2.78 1.26 -6.65
CA GLU A 67 -2.92 0.62 -7.95
C GLU A 67 -4.05 -0.41 -7.90
N THR A 68 -5.15 -0.13 -8.60
CA THR A 68 -6.37 -0.92 -8.53
C THR A 68 -6.91 -1.26 -9.92
N THR A 69 -7.78 -2.26 -9.98
CA THR A 69 -8.53 -2.60 -11.20
C THR A 69 -9.97 -2.98 -10.83
N PRO A 70 -10.98 -2.70 -11.70
CA PRO A 70 -12.35 -3.17 -11.47
C PRO A 70 -12.48 -4.70 -11.62
N ASP A 71 -11.50 -5.35 -12.26
CA ASP A 71 -11.52 -6.78 -12.52
C ASP A 71 -11.30 -7.61 -11.24
N PRO A 72 -11.97 -8.78 -11.10
CA PRO A 72 -11.71 -9.72 -10.03
C PRO A 72 -10.41 -10.51 -10.30
N VAL A 73 -9.26 -9.82 -10.33
CA VAL A 73 -7.94 -10.39 -10.56
C VAL A 73 -7.37 -11.07 -9.32
N THR A 74 -6.38 -11.95 -9.53
CA THR A 74 -5.57 -12.60 -8.49
C THR A 74 -4.10 -12.18 -8.63
N GLU A 75 -3.87 -10.88 -8.79
CA GLU A 75 -2.54 -10.26 -8.95
C GLU A 75 -1.85 -10.03 -7.58
N CYS A 76 -2.63 -9.67 -6.56
CA CYS A 76 -2.22 -9.60 -5.16
C CYS A 76 -2.88 -10.74 -4.36
N VAL A 77 -2.21 -11.22 -3.31
CA VAL A 77 -2.70 -12.29 -2.43
C VAL A 77 -2.81 -11.79 -0.99
N ALA A 78 -3.62 -12.44 -0.15
CA ALA A 78 -3.85 -11.93 1.21
C ALA A 78 -2.59 -12.04 2.07
N THR A 79 -2.00 -13.23 2.15
CA THR A 79 -0.79 -13.54 2.91
C THR A 79 0.20 -14.37 2.09
N GLN A 80 1.35 -14.66 2.68
CA GLN A 80 2.35 -15.53 2.04
C GLN A 80 1.85 -16.97 1.87
N ASP A 81 0.96 -17.45 2.75
CA ASP A 81 0.35 -18.78 2.67
C ASP A 81 -0.66 -18.89 1.53
N ASP A 82 -1.02 -17.77 0.88
CA ASP A 82 -1.98 -17.70 -0.22
C ASP A 82 -1.31 -17.61 -1.60
N LEU A 83 0.03 -17.72 -1.66
CA LEU A 83 0.79 -17.56 -2.91
C LEU A 83 0.41 -18.53 -4.02
N GLN A 84 -0.16 -19.70 -3.70
CA GLN A 84 -0.70 -20.65 -4.68
C GLN A 84 -1.90 -20.12 -5.46
N GLU A 85 -2.61 -19.10 -4.96
CA GLU A 85 -3.77 -18.49 -5.63
C GLU A 85 -3.36 -17.46 -6.70
N LEU A 86 -2.10 -17.01 -6.64
CA LEU A 86 -1.49 -16.06 -7.57
C LEU A 86 -1.58 -16.58 -9.00
N GLY A 87 -1.93 -15.70 -9.93
CA GLY A 87 -1.80 -15.99 -11.36
C GLY A 87 -3.04 -16.58 -12.03
N THR A 88 -4.03 -17.06 -11.28
CA THR A 88 -5.31 -17.58 -11.83
C THR A 88 -5.98 -16.59 -12.80
N LYS A 89 -5.95 -15.28 -12.49
CA LYS A 89 -6.31 -14.20 -13.40
C LYS A 89 -5.33 -13.04 -13.21
N TYR A 90 -4.20 -13.08 -13.94
CA TYR A 90 -3.19 -12.02 -13.96
C TYR A 90 -3.23 -11.29 -15.30
N THR A 91 -3.59 -10.01 -15.28
CA THR A 91 -3.84 -9.23 -16.51
C THR A 91 -3.09 -7.90 -16.55
N SER A 92 -2.45 -7.50 -15.45
CA SER A 92 -1.61 -6.31 -15.43
C SER A 92 -0.44 -6.46 -16.40
N LEU A 93 -0.11 -5.34 -17.06
CA LEU A 93 1.04 -5.23 -17.96
C LEU A 93 2.34 -4.94 -17.21
N CYS A 94 2.25 -4.53 -15.94
CA CYS A 94 3.39 -4.13 -15.14
C CYS A 94 3.26 -4.73 -13.73
N ASP A 95 2.85 -3.92 -12.76
CA ASP A 95 2.80 -4.32 -11.36
C ASP A 95 1.41 -4.87 -10.95
N PRO A 96 1.36 -5.73 -9.93
CA PRO A 96 0.13 -6.40 -9.50
C PRO A 96 -0.85 -5.42 -8.86
N ARG A 97 -2.09 -5.36 -9.36
CA ARG A 97 -3.11 -4.41 -8.86
C ARG A 97 -4.03 -5.06 -7.84
N LEU A 98 -4.56 -4.26 -6.92
CA LEU A 98 -5.62 -4.70 -6.03
C LEU A 98 -6.92 -4.89 -6.82
N ASN A 99 -7.59 -6.01 -6.61
CA ASN A 99 -8.98 -6.17 -7.03
C ASN A 99 -9.92 -5.33 -6.13
N PRO A 100 -11.20 -5.14 -6.49
CA PRO A 100 -12.09 -4.23 -5.76
C PRO A 100 -12.27 -4.57 -4.28
N ARG A 101 -12.33 -5.87 -3.93
CA ARG A 101 -12.48 -6.29 -2.52
C ARG A 101 -11.24 -5.94 -1.71
N GLN A 102 -10.06 -6.18 -2.27
CA GLN A 102 -8.79 -5.84 -1.63
C GLN A 102 -8.64 -4.32 -1.50
N ALA A 103 -8.97 -3.54 -2.53
CA ALA A 103 -8.93 -2.08 -2.49
C ALA A 103 -9.82 -1.51 -1.38
N VAL A 104 -11.04 -2.04 -1.22
CA VAL A 104 -11.94 -1.64 -0.13
C VAL A 104 -11.38 -2.03 1.23
N ALA A 105 -10.75 -3.20 1.36
CA ALA A 105 -10.13 -3.62 2.61
C ALA A 105 -8.98 -2.67 3.03
N ILE A 106 -8.10 -2.31 2.09
CA ILE A 106 -7.02 -1.35 2.33
C ILE A 106 -7.58 0.04 2.67
N ALA A 107 -8.57 0.52 1.91
CA ALA A 107 -9.22 1.80 2.21
C ALA A 107 -9.91 1.79 3.59
N SER A 108 -10.42 0.65 4.05
CA SER A 108 -11.03 0.51 5.37
C SER A 108 -9.99 0.46 6.51
N ALA A 109 -8.74 0.11 6.22
CA ALA A 109 -7.65 0.16 7.20
C ALA A 109 -7.18 1.60 7.47
N TRP A 110 -7.50 2.54 6.59
CA TRP A 110 -7.24 3.95 6.79
C TRP A 110 -8.00 4.49 8.00
N ARG A 111 -7.28 5.03 8.98
CA ARG A 111 -7.83 5.71 10.14
C ARG A 111 -7.49 7.19 10.03
N GLY A 112 -8.28 7.95 9.27
CA GLY A 112 -8.17 9.41 9.18
C GLY A 112 -9.42 10.08 9.71
#